data_AF-A0A9D1JRT1-F1
#
_entry.id   AF-A0A9D1JRT1-F1
#
_cell.length_a   1.000
_cell.length_b   1.000
_cell.length_c   1.000
_cell.angle_alpha   90.00
_cell.angle_beta   90.00
_cell.angle_gamma   90.00
#
_symmetry.space_group_name_H-M   'P 1'
#
loop_
_entity.id
_entity.type
_entity.pdbx_description
1 polymer ?
#
loop_
_entity_poly.entity_id
_entity_poly.type
_entity_poly.pdbx_seq_one_letter_code
_entity_poly.pdbx_strand_id
1 'polypeptide(L)'
;MNTELQNQENDVQRKVLEEILVEEMSGFVAYYDPETKEVEQADSLTVDSLQEEKQIIVFPGSEVLYPYGEAMHDYLISEGIDVPEGRKAKNYVYEQEGGLYGFYDFRREESLRRMNIWLKEHKLNLYAV
;
A
#
# COMPACT_ATOMS: atom_id res chain seq x y z
N MET A 1 -5.29 19.32 -22.45
CA MET A 1 -4.57 18.15 -21.89
C MET A 1 -5.45 16.94 -22.16
N ASN A 2 -4.93 15.93 -22.85
CA ASN A 2 -5.71 14.76 -23.27
C ASN A 2 -6.00 13.87 -22.07
N THR A 3 -7.27 13.70 -21.75
CA THR A 3 -7.79 12.87 -20.66
C THR A 3 -7.33 11.40 -20.79
N GLU A 4 -7.06 10.93 -22.01
CA GLU A 4 -6.59 9.57 -22.29
C GLU A 4 -5.14 9.32 -21.85
N LEU A 5 -4.23 10.29 -22.04
CA LEU A 5 -2.84 10.21 -21.57
C LEU A 5 -2.80 10.22 -20.04
N GLN A 6 -3.64 11.05 -19.43
CA GLN A 6 -3.74 11.17 -17.98
C GLN A 6 -4.32 9.90 -17.32
N ASN A 7 -5.24 9.21 -18.01
CA ASN A 7 -5.76 7.92 -17.56
C ASN A 7 -4.72 6.80 -17.68
N GLN A 8 -3.90 6.78 -18.73
CA GLN A 8 -2.83 5.79 -18.91
C GLN A 8 -1.70 5.95 -17.87
N GLU A 9 -1.29 7.19 -17.58
CA GLU A 9 -0.30 7.48 -16.52
C GLU A 9 -0.81 7.04 -15.13
N ASN A 10 -2.10 7.25 -14.84
CA ASN A 10 -2.73 6.79 -13.60
C ASN A 10 -2.80 5.26 -13.48
N ASP A 11 -3.00 4.53 -14.58
CA ASP A 11 -3.05 3.06 -14.57
C ASP A 11 -1.66 2.43 -14.35
N VAL A 12 -0.61 3.02 -14.92
CA VAL A 12 0.79 2.59 -14.70
C VAL A 12 1.21 2.89 -13.26
N GLN A 13 0.88 4.07 -12.76
CA GLN A 13 1.03 4.44 -11.34
C GLN A 13 0.40 3.43 -10.41
N ARG A 14 -0.85 3.09 -10.66
CA ARG A 14 -1.59 2.17 -9.83
C ARG A 14 -0.93 0.78 -9.81
N LYS A 15 -0.47 0.27 -10.95
CA LYS A 15 0.20 -1.04 -11.03
C LYS A 15 1.51 -1.08 -10.24
N VAL A 16 2.37 -0.08 -10.40
CA VAL A 16 3.65 -0.02 -9.66
C VAL A 16 3.40 0.05 -8.15
N LEU A 17 2.41 0.84 -7.74
CA LEU A 17 2.03 0.94 -6.32
C LEU A 17 1.41 -0.34 -5.79
N GLU A 18 0.63 -1.04 -6.61
CA GLU A 18 0.10 -2.35 -6.25
C GLU A 18 1.23 -3.36 -6.10
N GLU A 19 2.22 -3.38 -6.99
CA GLU A 19 3.41 -4.23 -6.90
C GLU A 19 4.23 -3.95 -5.63
N ILE A 20 4.36 -2.68 -5.23
CA ILE A 20 5.02 -2.28 -3.98
C ILE A 20 4.23 -2.76 -2.74
N LEU A 21 2.90 -2.81 -2.82
CA LEU A 21 2.04 -3.21 -1.70
C LEU A 21 1.78 -4.72 -1.64
N VAL A 22 2.14 -5.50 -2.67
CA VAL A 22 2.03 -6.98 -2.70
C VAL A 22 3.21 -7.59 -1.94
N GLU A 23 3.35 -7.30 -0.64
CA GLU A 23 4.51 -7.79 0.12
C GLU A 23 4.22 -8.33 1.53
N GLU A 24 3.02 -8.13 2.09
CA GLU A 24 2.71 -8.61 3.46
C GLU A 24 2.89 -10.14 3.66
N MET A 25 2.97 -10.92 2.58
CA MET A 25 3.18 -12.38 2.63
C MET A 25 4.45 -12.89 1.93
N SER A 26 5.16 -12.08 1.17
CA SER A 26 6.27 -12.54 0.34
C SER A 26 7.63 -12.46 1.07
N GLY A 27 7.75 -11.63 2.12
CA GLY A 27 9.00 -11.43 2.86
C GLY A 27 10.03 -10.57 2.11
N PHE A 28 9.62 -9.98 0.99
CA PHE A 28 10.40 -9.01 0.25
C PHE A 28 10.00 -7.59 0.67
N VAL A 29 10.92 -6.66 0.43
CA VAL A 29 10.79 -5.24 0.70
C VAL A 29 11.14 -4.49 -0.59
N ALA A 30 10.20 -3.71 -1.08
CA ALA A 30 10.40 -2.84 -2.22
C ALA A 30 11.22 -1.59 -1.83
N TYR A 31 12.15 -1.21 -2.69
CA TYR A 31 12.93 0.02 -2.55
C TYR A 31 13.14 0.68 -3.91
N TYR A 32 13.47 1.98 -3.87
CA TYR A 32 13.92 2.76 -5.01
C TYR A 32 15.42 2.97 -4.93
N ASP A 33 16.16 2.58 -5.97
CA ASP A 33 17.58 2.88 -6.12
C ASP A 33 17.74 4.19 -6.92
N PRO A 34 18.24 5.28 -6.31
CA PRO A 34 18.40 6.56 -7.00
C PRO A 34 19.47 6.55 -8.11
N GLU A 35 20.40 5.59 -8.08
CA GLU A 35 21.45 5.47 -9.10
C GLU A 35 20.89 4.92 -10.41
N THR A 36 20.10 3.82 -10.33
CA THR A 36 19.47 3.19 -11.49
C THR A 36 18.14 3.86 -11.86
N LYS A 37 17.51 4.55 -10.91
CA LYS A 37 16.15 5.10 -10.97
C LYS A 37 15.07 4.02 -11.13
N GLU A 38 15.33 2.83 -10.62
CA GLU A 38 14.43 1.68 -10.71
C GLU A 38 13.82 1.35 -9.34
N VAL A 39 12.65 0.71 -9.38
CA VAL A 39 12.03 0.08 -8.21
C VAL A 39 12.41 -1.39 -8.22
N GLU A 40 13.02 -1.85 -7.14
CA GLU A 40 13.52 -3.21 -6.97
C GLU A 40 12.94 -3.83 -5.69
N GLN A 41 13.03 -5.15 -5.57
CA GLN A 41 12.58 -5.90 -4.40
C GLN A 41 13.71 -6.81 -3.91
N ALA A 42 13.94 -6.83 -2.60
CA ALA A 42 14.90 -7.72 -1.97
C ALA A 42 14.41 -8.16 -0.59
N ASP A 43 15.00 -9.23 -0.03
CA ASP A 43 14.71 -9.59 1.36
C ASP A 43 15.22 -8.52 2.34
N SER A 44 14.73 -8.56 3.58
CA SER A 44 15.06 -7.54 4.58
C SER A 44 16.56 -7.44 4.88
N LEU A 45 17.28 -8.55 4.89
CA LEU A 45 18.72 -8.57 5.19
C LEU A 45 19.53 -7.88 4.08
N THR A 46 19.12 -8.12 2.83
CA THR A 46 19.70 -7.48 1.66
C THR A 46 19.41 -5.99 1.65
N VAL A 47 18.17 -5.59 1.98
CA VAL A 47 17.81 -4.17 2.11
C VAL A 47 18.61 -3.48 3.20
N ASP A 48 18.75 -4.10 4.39
CA ASP A 48 19.55 -3.56 5.49
C ASP A 48 21.00 -3.30 5.04
N SER A 49 21.59 -4.26 4.32
CA SER A 49 22.95 -4.12 3.78
C SER A 49 23.05 -3.01 2.73
N LEU A 50 22.07 -2.90 1.83
CA LEU A 50 22.00 -1.85 0.82
C LEU A 50 21.78 -0.46 1.42
N GLN A 51 21.06 -0.33 2.54
CA GLN A 51 20.92 0.95 3.23
C GLN A 51 22.22 1.44 3.88
N GLU A 52 23.12 0.52 4.28
CA GLU A 52 24.45 0.87 4.77
C GLU A 52 25.41 1.28 3.64
N GLU A 53 25.33 0.60 2.50
CA GLU A 53 26.24 0.78 1.36
C GLU A 53 25.80 1.87 0.38
N LYS A 54 24.49 2.10 0.23
CA LYS A 54 23.87 3.00 -0.74
C LYS A 54 22.77 3.84 -0.11
N GLN A 55 22.46 4.98 -0.73
CA GLN A 55 21.30 5.79 -0.34
C GLN A 55 20.02 5.29 -1.05
N ILE A 56 19.60 4.05 -0.81
CA ILE A 56 18.30 3.56 -1.29
C ILE A 56 17.14 4.17 -0.49
N ILE A 57 15.95 4.20 -1.08
CA ILE A 57 14.73 4.66 -0.42
C ILE A 57 13.76 3.48 -0.30
N VAL A 58 13.56 3.01 0.92
CA VAL A 58 12.67 1.88 1.21
C VAL A 58 11.22 2.34 1.25
N PHE A 59 10.35 1.64 0.54
CA PHE A 59 8.92 1.93 0.57
C PHE A 59 8.28 1.41 1.87
N PRO A 60 7.34 2.15 2.48
CA PRO A 60 6.64 1.67 3.65
C PRO A 60 5.67 0.54 3.30
N GLY A 61 5.69 -0.54 4.07
CA GLY A 61 4.70 -1.60 3.96
C GLY A 61 3.29 -1.15 4.37
N SER A 62 2.28 -1.97 4.08
CA SER A 62 0.88 -1.67 4.35
C SER A 62 0.54 -1.54 5.84
N GLU A 63 1.21 -2.24 6.75
CA GLU A 63 1.02 -2.00 8.20
C GLU A 63 1.59 -0.66 8.66
N VAL A 64 2.60 -0.11 7.98
CA VAL A 64 3.15 1.22 8.29
C VAL A 64 2.27 2.30 7.67
N LEU A 65 1.81 2.09 6.45
CA LEU A 65 0.94 3.03 5.74
C LEU A 65 -0.47 3.08 6.31
N TYR A 66 -1.07 1.93 6.57
CA TYR A 66 -2.45 1.80 7.01
C TYR A 66 -2.63 0.57 7.90
N PRO A 67 -2.31 0.71 9.21
CA PRO A 67 -2.37 -0.38 10.17
C PRO A 67 -3.73 -1.07 10.16
N TYR A 68 -3.75 -2.40 10.31
CA TYR A 68 -4.99 -3.19 10.23
C TYR A 68 -6.11 -2.66 11.14
N GLY A 69 -5.76 -2.25 12.37
CA GLY A 69 -6.73 -1.75 13.35
C GLY A 69 -7.39 -0.45 12.93
N GLU A 70 -6.62 0.49 12.38
CA GLU A 70 -7.12 1.75 11.83
C GLU A 70 -7.99 1.46 10.61
N ALA A 71 -7.51 0.64 9.69
CA ALA A 71 -8.25 0.26 8.50
C ALA A 71 -9.60 -0.40 8.82
N MET A 72 -9.63 -1.29 9.81
CA MET A 72 -10.86 -1.95 10.24
C MET A 72 -11.84 -0.95 10.87
N HIS A 73 -11.33 -0.01 11.68
CA HIS A 73 -12.16 1.03 12.27
C HIS A 73 -12.82 1.92 11.20
N ASP A 74 -12.02 2.42 10.25
CA ASP A 74 -12.50 3.28 9.18
C ASP A 74 -13.48 2.55 8.24
N TYR A 75 -13.23 1.27 7.95
CA TYR A 75 -14.15 0.44 7.15
C TYR A 75 -15.51 0.25 7.83
N LEU A 76 -15.53 -0.01 9.13
CA LEU A 76 -16.80 -0.12 9.87
C LEU A 76 -17.58 1.19 9.83
N ILE A 77 -16.90 2.33 9.92
CA ILE A 77 -17.53 3.65 9.79
C ILE A 77 -18.06 3.86 8.37
N SER A 78 -17.28 3.55 7.33
CA SER A 78 -17.69 3.77 5.93
C SER A 78 -18.91 2.95 5.53
N GLU A 79 -18.98 1.70 6.02
CA GLU A 79 -20.09 0.80 5.75
C GLU A 79 -21.26 0.95 6.74
N GLY A 80 -21.14 1.83 7.74
CA GLY A 80 -22.17 2.00 8.78
C GLY A 80 -22.40 0.74 9.62
N ILE A 81 -21.37 -0.08 9.79
CA ILE A 81 -21.43 -1.34 10.52
C ILE A 81 -21.19 -1.07 12.01
N ASP A 82 -22.23 -1.27 12.82
CA ASP A 82 -22.13 -1.24 14.28
C ASP A 82 -21.80 -2.64 14.82
N VAL A 83 -20.63 -2.78 15.47
CA VAL A 83 -20.17 -4.07 16.00
C VAL A 83 -20.79 -4.28 17.39
N PRO A 84 -21.56 -5.37 17.61
CA PRO A 84 -22.18 -5.61 18.90
C PRO A 84 -21.15 -5.72 20.04
N GLU A 85 -21.52 -5.25 21.23
CA GLU A 85 -20.65 -5.30 22.41
C GLU A 85 -20.13 -6.72 22.68
N GLY A 86 -18.83 -6.84 22.99
CA GLY A 86 -18.16 -8.12 23.23
C GLY A 86 -17.79 -8.91 21.97
N ARG A 87 -18.17 -8.45 20.77
CA ARG A 87 -17.73 -9.07 19.50
C ARG A 87 -16.41 -8.47 19.04
N LYS A 88 -15.55 -9.32 18.45
CA LYS A 88 -14.38 -8.85 17.72
C LYS A 88 -14.82 -8.37 16.33
N ALA A 89 -14.49 -7.12 15.99
CA ALA A 89 -14.78 -6.49 14.71
C ALA A 89 -14.49 -7.39 13.50
N LYS A 90 -13.27 -7.94 13.45
CA LYS A 90 -12.83 -8.88 12.41
C LYS A 90 -13.83 -10.03 12.21
N ASN A 91 -14.17 -10.75 13.28
CA ASN A 91 -15.08 -11.89 13.18
C ASN A 91 -16.48 -11.45 12.73
N TYR A 92 -16.95 -10.30 13.20
CA TYR A 92 -18.25 -9.78 12.82
C TYR A 92 -18.31 -9.43 11.33
N VAL A 93 -17.28 -8.77 10.79
CA VAL A 93 -17.17 -8.47 9.36
C VAL A 93 -17.08 -9.75 8.52
N TYR A 94 -16.40 -10.79 9.02
CA TYR A 94 -16.24 -12.07 8.32
C TYR A 94 -17.56 -12.84 8.17
N GLU A 95 -18.50 -12.64 9.09
CA GLU A 95 -19.82 -13.27 9.06
C GLU A 95 -20.80 -12.58 8.10
N GLN A 96 -20.49 -11.36 7.65
CA GLN A 96 -21.29 -10.65 6.66
C GLN A 96 -20.96 -11.14 5.24
N GLU A 97 -21.98 -11.26 4.40
CA GLU A 97 -21.81 -11.67 3.00
C GLU A 97 -20.88 -10.68 2.27
N GLY A 98 -19.74 -11.16 1.79
CA GLY A 98 -18.73 -10.33 1.12
C GLY A 98 -17.92 -9.41 2.03
N GLY A 99 -18.20 -9.35 3.35
CA GLY A 99 -17.61 -8.36 4.25
C GLY A 99 -16.08 -8.43 4.35
N LEU A 100 -15.50 -9.63 4.27
CA LEU A 100 -14.05 -9.79 4.27
C LEU A 100 -13.39 -9.26 2.99
N TYR A 101 -13.97 -9.58 1.84
CA TYR A 101 -13.46 -9.11 0.56
C TYR A 101 -13.59 -7.59 0.46
N GLY A 102 -14.75 -7.04 0.87
CA GLY A 102 -14.97 -5.59 0.93
C GLY A 102 -13.96 -4.87 1.82
N PHE A 103 -13.65 -5.43 2.99
CA PHE A 103 -12.61 -4.87 3.87
C PHE A 103 -11.22 -4.84 3.22
N TYR A 104 -10.81 -5.93 2.55
CA TYR A 104 -9.48 -5.97 1.92
C TYR A 104 -9.39 -5.06 0.71
N ASP A 105 -10.46 -4.96 -0.09
CA ASP A 105 -10.52 -4.01 -1.21
C ASP A 105 -10.45 -2.57 -0.72
N PHE A 106 -11.24 -2.22 0.31
CA PHE A 106 -11.18 -0.91 0.96
C PHE A 106 -9.76 -0.60 1.46
N ARG A 107 -9.15 -1.52 2.22
CA ARG A 107 -7.80 -1.34 2.76
C ARG A 107 -6.77 -1.17 1.65
N ARG A 108 -6.87 -1.94 0.56
CA ARG A 108 -5.98 -1.83 -0.60
C ARG A 108 -6.08 -0.45 -1.24
N GLU A 109 -7.28 0.02 -1.54
CA GLU A 109 -7.48 1.32 -2.19
C GLU A 109 -6.97 2.47 -1.32
N GLU A 110 -7.25 2.43 -0.03
CA GLU A 110 -6.79 3.44 0.92
C GLU A 110 -5.27 3.38 1.17
N SER A 111 -4.66 2.20 1.09
CA SER A 111 -3.20 2.04 1.16
C SER A 111 -2.52 2.62 -0.07
N LEU A 112 -3.08 2.39 -1.28
CA LEU A 112 -2.60 3.00 -2.52
C LEU A 112 -2.69 4.53 -2.47
N ARG A 113 -3.79 5.06 -1.93
CA ARG A 113 -3.96 6.52 -1.75
C ARG A 113 -2.91 7.09 -0.80
N ARG A 114 -2.65 6.43 0.33
CA ARG A 114 -1.64 6.86 1.31
C ARG A 114 -0.22 6.72 0.77
N MET A 115 0.10 5.65 0.04
CA MET A 115 1.39 5.50 -0.64
C MET A 115 1.64 6.65 -1.64
N ASN A 116 0.62 7.03 -2.40
CA ASN A 116 0.69 8.18 -3.30
C ASN A 116 1.00 9.51 -2.59
N ILE A 117 0.45 9.70 -1.39
CA ILE A 117 0.77 10.87 -0.56
C ILE A 117 2.22 10.79 -0.11
N TRP A 118 2.65 9.63 0.41
CA TRP A 118 4.01 9.39 0.86
C TRP A 118 5.04 9.65 -0.25
N LEU A 119 4.82 9.15 -1.47
CA LEU A 119 5.70 9.42 -2.62
C LEU A 119 5.85 10.92 -2.90
N LYS A 120 4.74 11.67 -2.86
CA LYS A 120 4.75 13.13 -3.09
C LYS A 120 5.52 13.87 -2.00
N GLU A 121 5.35 13.49 -0.74
CA GLU A 121 6.08 14.07 0.40
C GLU A 121 7.60 13.81 0.28
N HIS A 122 7.97 12.63 -0.21
CA HIS A 122 9.37 12.23 -0.44
C HIS A 122 9.92 12.68 -1.80
N LYS A 123 9.13 13.43 -2.59
CA LYS A 123 9.49 13.94 -3.93
C LYS A 123 9.94 12.84 -4.90
N LEU A 124 9.40 11.63 -4.74
CA LEU A 124 9.63 10.53 -5.65
C LEU A 124 8.63 10.61 -6.80
N ASN A 125 9.17 10.58 -8.02
CA ASN A 125 8.37 10.51 -9.24
C ASN A 125 8.68 9.21 -9.96
N LEU A 126 7.82 8.21 -9.78
CA LEU A 126 7.95 6.89 -10.40
C LEU A 126 7.49 6.89 -11.88
N TYR A 127 7.12 8.05 -12.46
CA TYR A 127 6.65 8.22 -13.85
C TYR A 127 7.74 8.63 -14.84
N ALA A 128 9.01 8.63 -14.44
CA ALA A 128 10.11 9.03 -15.31
C ALA A 128 10.70 7.83 -16.07
N VAL A 129 9.91 7.23 -16.97
CA VAL A 129 10.41 6.39 -18.07
C VAL A 129 9.97 7.01 -19.38
#